data_AF-A0A2R3J583-F1
#
_entry.id   AF-A0A2R3J583-F1
#
_cell.length_a   1.000
_cell.length_b   1.000
_cell.length_c   1.000
_cell.angle_alpha   90.00
_cell.angle_beta   90.00
_cell.angle_gamma   90.00
#
_symmetry.space_group_name_H-M   'P 1'
#
loop_
_entity.id
_entity.type
_entity.pdbx_description
1 polymer ?
#
loop_
_entity_poly.entity_id
_entity_poly.type
_entity_poly.pdbx_seq_one_letter_code
_entity_poly.pdbx_strand_id
1 'polypeptide(L)'
;MKASIQEDFLKAPAKFDISTAAKRLSDVTIEGGYHICSPKDEITADQYIDISRMLDTQRSHAVEFKKAVDLALSAPEGVSDCTFRVLTLIDRATP
;
A
#
# COMPACT_ATOMS: atom_id res chain seq x y z
N MET A 1 -1.06 13.83 -0.99
CA MET A 1 -0.91 12.57 -0.22
C MET A 1 -0.19 11.47 -0.99
N LYS A 2 -0.72 10.99 -2.13
CA LYS A 2 -0.13 9.88 -2.90
C LYS A 2 1.38 10.03 -3.16
N ALA A 3 1.82 11.17 -3.68
CA ALA A 3 3.24 11.46 -3.93
C ALA A 3 4.10 11.45 -2.65
N SER A 4 3.58 11.94 -1.52
CA SER A 4 4.31 11.91 -0.23
C SER A 4 4.50 10.48 0.28
N ILE A 5 3.51 9.60 0.11
CA ILE A 5 3.66 8.18 0.50
C ILE A 5 4.77 7.51 -0.33
N GLN A 6 4.80 7.79 -1.64
CA GLN A 6 5.85 7.29 -2.53
C GLN A 6 7.23 7.83 -2.13
N GLU A 7 7.31 9.13 -1.86
CA GLU A 7 8.54 9.79 -1.41
C GLU A 7 9.04 9.25 -0.06
N ASP A 8 8.14 9.02 0.90
CA ASP A 8 8.45 8.46 2.22
C ASP A 8 9.07 7.05 2.07
N PHE A 9 8.52 6.22 1.18
CA PHE A 9 9.08 4.91 0.88
C PHE A 9 10.46 5.03 0.22
N LEU A 10 10.62 5.86 -0.81
CA LEU A 10 11.89 6.00 -1.52
C LEU A 10 13.02 6.58 -0.65
N LYS A 11 12.71 7.51 0.26
CA LYS A 11 13.71 8.12 1.15
C LYS A 11 14.19 7.18 2.24
N ALA A 12 13.31 6.34 2.78
CA ALA A 12 13.62 5.48 3.91
C ALA A 12 12.86 4.15 3.86
N PRO A 13 13.12 3.29 2.85
CA PRO A 13 12.30 2.11 2.58
C PRO A 13 12.33 1.11 3.75
N ALA A 14 13.49 0.99 4.43
CA ALA A 14 13.63 0.12 5.59
C ALA A 14 12.87 0.61 6.85
N LYS A 15 12.44 1.87 6.87
CA LYS A 15 11.67 2.48 7.98
C LYS A 15 10.22 2.77 7.58
N PHE A 16 9.82 2.39 6.38
CA PHE A 16 8.48 2.67 5.89
C PHE A 16 7.44 1.88 6.67
N ASP A 17 6.44 2.58 7.21
CA ASP A 17 5.32 1.99 7.95
C ASP A 17 4.06 2.05 7.09
N ILE A 18 3.70 0.89 6.54
CA ILE A 18 2.53 0.73 5.68
C ILE A 18 1.22 1.02 6.43
N SER A 19 1.12 0.68 7.71
CA SER A 19 -0.08 0.88 8.52
C SER A 19 -0.31 2.37 8.78
N THR A 20 0.77 3.10 9.10
CA THR A 20 0.71 4.57 9.24
C THR A 20 0.37 5.24 7.92
N ALA A 21 0.95 4.78 6.80
CA ALA A 21 0.63 5.31 5.48
C ALA A 21 -0.83 5.03 5.06
N ALA A 22 -1.36 3.83 5.35
CA ALA A 22 -2.74 3.46 5.06
C ALA A 22 -3.73 4.31 5.87
N LYS A 23 -3.43 4.56 7.16
CA LYS A 23 -4.22 5.47 8.00
C LYS A 23 -4.18 6.91 7.47
N ARG A 24 -3.02 7.42 7.07
CA ARG A 24 -2.94 8.75 6.42
C ARG A 24 -3.75 8.81 5.13
N LEU A 25 -3.83 7.70 4.40
CA LEU A 25 -4.61 7.62 3.17
C LEU A 25 -6.12 7.58 3.43
N SER A 26 -6.58 6.93 4.52
CA SER A 26 -8.01 6.89 4.87
C SER A 26 -8.58 8.26 5.22
N ASP A 27 -7.74 9.16 5.72
CA ASP A 27 -8.13 10.53 6.07
C ASP A 27 -8.27 11.46 4.85
N VAL A 28 -7.90 10.98 3.64
CA VAL A 28 -8.00 11.78 2.42
C VAL A 28 -9.39 11.64 1.79
N THR A 29 -9.99 12.78 1.54
CA THR A 29 -11.25 12.90 0.80
C THR A 29 -11.03 13.60 -0.55
N ILE A 30 -11.89 13.28 -1.52
CA ILE A 30 -12.04 14.07 -2.75
C ILE A 30 -13.21 15.05 -2.62
N GLU A 31 -13.38 15.89 -3.64
CA GLU A 31 -14.50 16.82 -3.75
C GLU A 31 -15.84 16.09 -3.53
N GLY A 32 -16.71 16.68 -2.71
CA GLY A 32 -17.94 16.03 -2.25
C GLY A 32 -17.78 15.18 -0.97
N GLY A 33 -16.59 15.11 -0.37
CA GLY A 33 -16.36 14.48 0.93
C GLY A 33 -16.20 12.95 0.89
N TYR A 34 -16.07 12.37 -0.30
CA TYR A 34 -15.88 10.93 -0.46
C TYR A 34 -14.46 10.53 -0.09
N HIS A 35 -14.33 9.51 0.76
CA HIS A 35 -13.03 8.93 1.09
C HIS A 35 -12.43 8.24 -0.13
N ILE A 36 -11.12 8.39 -0.32
CA ILE A 36 -10.44 7.73 -1.44
C ILE A 36 -10.26 6.24 -1.22
N CYS A 37 -10.38 5.76 0.00
CA CYS A 37 -10.26 4.35 0.33
C CYS A 37 -11.01 4.00 1.61
N SER A 38 -11.30 2.72 1.80
CA SER A 38 -11.89 2.18 3.03
C SER A 38 -10.85 1.44 3.87
N PRO A 39 -10.67 1.78 5.17
CA PRO A 39 -9.80 1.02 6.06
C PRO A 39 -10.45 -0.26 6.59
N LYS A 40 -11.75 -0.49 6.33
CA LYS A 40 -12.53 -1.61 6.86
C LYS A 40 -12.85 -2.66 5.81
N ASP A 41 -12.97 -2.25 4.55
CA ASP A 41 -13.30 -3.18 3.48
C ASP A 41 -12.04 -3.93 3.05
N GLU A 42 -12.08 -5.24 3.17
CA GLU A 42 -11.06 -6.12 2.64
C GLU A 42 -11.05 -6.04 1.11
N ILE A 43 -9.87 -6.16 0.50
CA ILE A 43 -9.74 -6.23 -0.94
C ILE A 43 -10.34 -7.51 -1.51
N THR A 44 -10.74 -7.42 -2.78
CA THR A 44 -11.26 -8.56 -3.53
C THR A 44 -10.17 -9.59 -3.85
N ALA A 45 -10.60 -10.81 -4.21
CA ALA A 45 -9.69 -11.87 -4.65
C ALA A 45 -8.80 -11.45 -5.83
N ASP A 46 -9.34 -10.70 -6.80
CA ASP A 46 -8.58 -10.20 -7.95
C ASP A 46 -7.45 -9.26 -7.52
N GLN A 47 -7.67 -8.45 -6.48
CA GLN A 47 -6.64 -7.55 -5.94
C GLN A 47 -5.56 -8.31 -5.16
N TYR A 48 -5.88 -9.42 -4.53
CA TYR A 48 -4.86 -10.32 -3.97
C TYR A 48 -3.97 -10.93 -5.08
N ILE A 49 -4.55 -11.26 -6.23
CA ILE A 49 -3.79 -11.71 -7.40
C ILE A 49 -2.84 -10.60 -7.87
N ASP A 50 -3.29 -9.34 -7.86
CA ASP A 50 -2.44 -8.21 -8.21
C ASP A 50 -1.25 -8.05 -7.26
N ILE A 51 -1.44 -8.26 -5.94
CA ILE A 51 -0.32 -8.27 -4.98
C ILE A 51 0.71 -9.35 -5.34
N SER A 52 0.25 -10.55 -5.73
CA SER A 52 1.16 -11.62 -6.18
C SER A 52 1.97 -11.19 -7.40
N ARG A 53 1.32 -10.54 -8.38
CA ARG A 53 2.01 -10.03 -9.57
C ARG A 53 3.02 -8.93 -9.23
N MET A 54 2.73 -8.09 -8.23
CA MET A 54 3.70 -7.10 -7.76
C MET A 54 4.97 -7.80 -7.24
N LEU A 55 4.85 -8.90 -6.48
CA LEU A 55 6.03 -9.61 -5.96
C LEU A 55 6.92 -10.23 -7.06
N ASP A 56 6.36 -10.54 -8.24
CA ASP A 56 7.11 -11.10 -9.37
C ASP A 56 7.89 -10.04 -10.18
N THR A 57 7.56 -8.76 -10.03
CA THR A 57 8.22 -7.68 -10.77
C THR A 57 9.57 -7.33 -10.15
N GLN A 58 10.61 -7.38 -10.99
CA GLN A 58 11.95 -6.88 -10.64
C GLN A 58 11.90 -5.38 -10.36
N ARG A 59 12.39 -4.96 -9.20
CA ARG A 59 12.29 -3.58 -8.71
C ARG A 59 13.48 -3.19 -7.84
N SER A 60 13.74 -1.88 -7.76
CA SER A 60 14.51 -1.31 -6.66
C SER A 60 13.82 -1.55 -5.31
N HIS A 61 14.60 -1.72 -4.22
CA HIS A 61 14.07 -1.95 -2.87
C HIS A 61 13.15 -3.19 -2.72
N ALA A 62 13.42 -4.25 -3.50
CA ALA A 62 12.57 -5.45 -3.51
C ALA A 62 12.40 -6.11 -2.12
N VAL A 63 13.43 -6.08 -1.29
CA VAL A 63 13.39 -6.65 0.08
C VAL A 63 12.42 -5.85 0.96
N GLU A 64 12.50 -4.53 0.92
CA GLU A 64 11.64 -3.64 1.70
C GLU A 64 10.19 -3.66 1.19
N PHE A 65 10.00 -3.72 -0.13
CA PHE A 65 8.68 -3.89 -0.72
C PHE A 65 8.04 -5.21 -0.26
N LYS A 66 8.78 -6.32 -0.35
CA LYS A 66 8.30 -7.63 0.12
C LYS A 66 7.92 -7.60 1.60
N LYS A 67 8.73 -6.96 2.46
CA LYS A 67 8.39 -6.79 3.88
C LYS A 67 7.07 -6.02 4.09
N ALA A 68 6.81 -5.00 3.29
CA ALA A 68 5.56 -4.25 3.35
C ALA A 68 4.36 -5.12 2.93
N VAL A 69 4.53 -5.96 1.91
CA VAL A 69 3.53 -6.96 1.49
C VAL A 69 3.30 -8.01 2.57
N ASP A 70 4.36 -8.60 3.12
CA ASP A 70 4.26 -9.61 4.19
C ASP A 70 3.52 -9.03 5.42
N LEU A 71 3.82 -7.79 5.80
CA LEU A 71 3.12 -7.10 6.88
C LEU A 71 1.64 -6.88 6.54
N ALA A 72 1.31 -6.47 5.32
CA ALA A 72 -0.09 -6.34 4.88
C ALA A 72 -0.84 -7.67 4.95
N LEU A 73 -0.23 -8.76 4.47
CA LEU A 73 -0.83 -10.10 4.46
C LEU A 73 -0.92 -10.74 5.85
N SER A 74 -0.17 -10.23 6.84
CA SER A 74 -0.23 -10.72 8.22
C SER A 74 -1.41 -10.18 9.04
N ALA A 75 -2.18 -9.24 8.49
CA ALA A 75 -3.34 -8.65 9.17
C ALA A 75 -4.46 -9.70 9.35
N PRO A 76 -5.04 -9.85 10.56
CA PRO A 76 -6.02 -10.90 10.82
C PRO A 76 -7.35 -10.70 10.09
N GLU A 77 -7.70 -9.45 9.78
CA GLU A 77 -8.86 -9.05 8.97
C GLU A 77 -8.59 -9.03 7.46
N GLY A 78 -7.41 -9.47 7.02
CA GLY A 78 -6.99 -9.37 5.61
C GLY A 78 -6.51 -7.98 5.21
N VAL A 79 -6.19 -7.82 3.92
CA VAL A 79 -5.65 -6.56 3.39
C VAL A 79 -6.80 -5.59 3.11
N SER A 80 -6.83 -4.45 3.81
CA SER A 80 -7.81 -3.39 3.53
C SER A 80 -7.59 -2.69 2.18
N ASP A 81 -8.63 -2.07 1.62
CA ASP A 81 -8.53 -1.22 0.41
C ASP A 81 -7.49 -0.08 0.58
N CYS A 82 -7.42 0.56 1.75
CA CYS A 82 -6.40 1.57 2.01
C CYS A 82 -4.97 0.97 1.98
N THR A 83 -4.75 -0.18 2.61
CA THR A 83 -3.45 -0.88 2.62
C THR A 83 -3.03 -1.28 1.20
N PHE A 84 -3.96 -1.86 0.42
CA PHE A 84 -3.71 -2.23 -0.97
C PHE A 84 -3.35 -1.04 -1.86
N ARG A 85 -4.03 0.09 -1.69
CA ARG A 85 -3.70 1.32 -2.41
C ARG A 85 -2.30 1.83 -2.06
N VAL A 86 -1.87 1.70 -0.81
CA VAL A 86 -0.48 2.02 -0.43
C VAL A 86 0.50 1.08 -1.13
N LEU A 87 0.25 -0.23 -1.15
CA LEU A 87 1.08 -1.19 -1.89
C LEU A 87 1.19 -0.81 -3.37
N THR A 88 0.07 -0.48 -4.01
CA THR A 88 0.04 -0.04 -5.41
C THR A 88 0.80 1.26 -5.64
N LEU A 89 0.82 2.18 -4.67
CA LEU A 89 1.56 3.43 -4.78
C LEU A 89 3.07 3.21 -4.70
N ILE A 90 3.54 2.43 -3.73
CA ILE A 90 4.97 2.15 -3.57
C ILE A 90 5.48 1.21 -4.67
N ASP A 91 4.63 0.32 -5.18
CA ASP A 91 4.89 -0.51 -6.37
C ASP A 91 5.27 0.33 -7.59
N ARG A 92 4.45 1.34 -7.89
CA ARG A 92 4.69 2.27 -9.00
C ARG A 92 5.86 3.22 -8.76
N ALA A 93 6.31 3.38 -7.52
CA ALA A 93 7.42 4.26 -7.16
C ALA A 93 8.79 3.59 -7.42
N THR A 94 8.84 2.26 -7.46
CA THR A 94 10.06 1.47 -7.63
C THR A 94 10.01 0.65 -8.92
N PRO A 95 10.28 1.25 -10.08
CA PRO A 95 10.56 0.48 -11.29
C PRO A 95 11.86 -0.32 -11.15
#